data_AF-A0A928I945-F1
#
_entry.id   AF-A0A928I945-F1
#
_cell.length_a   1.000
_cell.length_b   1.000
_cell.length_c   1.000
_cell.angle_alpha   90.00
_cell.angle_beta   90.00
_cell.angle_gamma   90.00
#
_symmetry.space_group_name_H-M   'P 1'
#
loop_
_entity.id
_entity.type
_entity.pdbx_description
1 polymer ?
#
loop_
_entity_poly.entity_id
_entity_poly.type
_entity_poly.pdbx_seq_one_letter_code
_entity_poly.pdbx_strand_id
1 'polypeptide(L)'
;MLIYCCIAYLLNLVCIVIFKSELRFTSLSLMPALLTAIMLFQAFYFKSEKTDANFQTAHGSVFTAEEQNEIQSYISKALFITAPLILPFAFFFSSPIKLLSILVYIIGYVSAPIIYRAKNKEKINSRLKLEEKQRKEQELNEEMGRLK
;
A
#
# COMPACT_ATOMS: atom_id res chain seq x y z
N MET A 1 -8.32 3.89 -11.64
CA MET A 1 -7.28 3.72 -12.69
C MET A 1 -6.70 5.06 -13.17
N LEU A 2 -7.55 6.04 -13.51
CA LEU A 2 -7.13 7.35 -14.03
C LEU A 2 -6.25 8.15 -13.05
N ILE A 3 -6.62 8.19 -11.77
CA ILE A 3 -5.84 8.85 -10.70
C ILE A 3 -4.45 8.19 -10.55
N TYR A 4 -4.39 6.86 -10.65
CA TYR A 4 -3.15 6.10 -10.54
C TYR A 4 -2.20 6.39 -11.72
N CYS A 5 -2.76 6.47 -12.93
CA CYS A 5 -2.02 6.91 -14.12
C CYS A 5 -1.54 8.36 -13.98
N CYS A 6 -2.34 9.27 -13.43
CA CYS A 6 -1.93 10.66 -13.19
C CYS A 6 -0.77 10.75 -12.19
N ILE A 7 -0.81 9.98 -11.09
CA ILE A 7 0.27 9.93 -10.10
C ILE A 7 1.55 9.33 -10.71
N ALA A 8 1.42 8.25 -11.49
CA ALA A 8 2.54 7.62 -12.18
C ALA A 8 3.15 8.54 -13.25
N TYR A 9 2.32 9.30 -13.99
CA TYR A 9 2.81 10.29 -14.95
C TYR A 9 3.52 11.44 -14.24
N LEU A 10 2.99 11.94 -13.13
CA LEU A 10 3.63 12.98 -12.31
C LEU A 10 4.98 12.52 -11.74
N LEU A 11 5.05 11.29 -11.21
CA LEU A 11 6.29 10.68 -10.74
C LEU A 11 7.32 10.55 -11.87
N ASN A 12 6.90 10.08 -13.04
CA ASN A 12 7.79 9.97 -14.20
C ASN A 12 8.24 11.35 -14.71
N LEU A 13 7.37 12.37 -14.70
CA LEU A 13 7.73 13.73 -15.09
C LEU A 13 8.76 14.34 -14.13
N VAL A 14 8.58 14.12 -12.83
CA VAL A 14 9.53 14.55 -11.78
C VAL A 14 10.86 13.82 -11.94
N CYS A 15 10.84 12.50 -12.16
CA CYS A 15 12.05 11.72 -12.43
C CYS A 15 12.77 12.19 -13.71
N ILE A 16 12.05 12.40 -14.82
CA ILE A 16 12.63 12.88 -16.09
C ILE A 16 13.27 14.25 -15.90
N VAL A 17 12.64 15.16 -15.16
CA VAL A 17 13.21 16.47 -14.84
C VAL A 17 14.47 16.31 -13.98
N ILE A 18 14.46 15.44 -12.97
CA ILE A 18 15.64 15.18 -12.12
C ILE A 18 16.81 14.56 -12.90
N PHE A 19 16.55 13.63 -13.82
CA PHE A 19 17.60 12.88 -14.53
C PHE A 19 18.08 13.53 -15.84
N LYS A 20 17.22 14.28 -16.55
CA LYS A 20 17.54 14.86 -17.87
C LYS A 20 18.19 16.24 -17.79
N SER A 21 17.93 16.97 -16.71
CA SER A 21 18.61 18.24 -16.47
C SER A 21 19.70 18.06 -15.43
N GLU A 22 20.87 18.65 -15.67
CA GLU A 22 21.92 18.91 -14.66
C GLU A 22 21.38 19.87 -13.59
N LEU A 23 20.28 19.49 -12.93
CA LEU A 23 19.58 20.33 -12.00
C LEU A 23 20.43 20.44 -10.75
N ARG A 24 20.85 21.69 -10.50
CA ARG A 24 21.41 22.13 -9.23
C ARG A 24 20.68 21.45 -8.07
N PHE A 25 21.49 20.94 -7.13
CA PHE A 25 21.18 20.31 -5.84
C PHE A 25 19.92 20.84 -5.10
N THR A 26 19.48 22.06 -5.41
CA THR A 26 18.27 22.73 -4.97
C THR A 26 16.94 22.07 -5.40
N SER A 27 16.85 21.43 -6.57
CA SER A 27 15.60 20.81 -7.05
C SER A 27 15.25 19.51 -6.33
N LEU A 28 16.23 18.78 -5.78
CA LEU A 28 15.98 17.58 -4.96
C LEU A 28 15.23 17.88 -3.65
N SER A 29 15.17 19.15 -3.23
CA SER A 29 14.33 19.59 -2.11
C SER A 29 12.83 19.42 -2.36
N LEU A 30 12.42 19.40 -3.64
CA LEU A 30 11.02 19.17 -4.01
C LEU A 30 10.58 17.73 -3.72
N MET A 31 11.51 16.77 -3.67
CA MET A 31 11.16 15.36 -3.55
C MET A 31 10.58 14.99 -2.18
N PRO A 32 11.19 15.36 -1.03
CA PRO A 32 10.56 15.16 0.27
C PRO A 32 9.20 15.87 0.38
N ALA A 33 9.08 17.10 -0.11
CA ALA A 33 7.82 17.85 -0.09
C ALA A 33 6.72 17.17 -0.91
N LEU A 34 7.06 16.69 -2.12
CA LEU A 34 6.16 15.93 -2.98
C LEU A 34 5.74 14.61 -2.32
N LEU A 35 6.69 13.88 -1.71
CA LEU A 35 6.40 12.64 -0.99
C LEU A 35 5.46 12.88 0.20
N THR A 36 5.68 13.93 1.00
CA THR A 36 4.77 14.29 2.09
C THR A 36 3.37 14.60 1.56
N ALA A 37 3.25 15.34 0.44
CA ALA A 37 1.96 15.62 -0.17
C ALA A 37 1.26 14.35 -0.68
N ILE A 38 2.00 13.44 -1.34
CA ILE A 38 1.48 12.15 -1.79
C ILE A 38 1.02 11.29 -0.61
N MET A 39 1.79 11.24 0.48
CA MET A 39 1.44 10.50 1.69
C MET A 39 0.15 10.99 2.32
N LEU A 40 0.01 12.31 2.47
CA LEU A 40 -1.21 12.89 3.03
C LEU A 40 -2.40 12.63 2.12
N PHE A 41 -2.25 12.84 0.81
CA PHE A 41 -3.31 12.56 -0.16
C PHE A 41 -3.75 11.10 -0.11
N GLN A 42 -2.81 10.15 -0.14
CA GLN A 42 -3.10 8.72 -0.03
C GLN A 42 -3.71 8.34 1.33
N ALA A 43 -3.25 8.96 2.41
CA ALA A 43 -3.81 8.72 3.73
C ALA A 43 -5.26 9.19 3.83
N PHE A 44 -5.61 10.35 3.25
CA PHE A 44 -6.99 10.81 3.16
C PHE A 44 -7.83 9.93 2.23
N TYR A 45 -7.29 9.54 1.08
CA TYR A 45 -7.95 8.66 0.12
C TYR A 45 -8.33 7.32 0.77
N PHE A 46 -7.39 6.63 1.41
CA PHE A 46 -7.64 5.36 2.10
C PHE A 46 -8.49 5.48 3.37
N LYS A 47 -8.64 6.70 3.92
CA LYS A 47 -9.57 6.95 5.03
C LYS A 47 -11.01 7.16 4.53
N SER A 48 -11.17 7.69 3.33
CA SER A 48 -12.44 8.15 2.76
C SER A 48 -13.12 7.12 1.86
N GLU A 49 -12.35 6.38 1.06
CA GLU A 49 -12.88 5.45 0.08
C GLU A 49 -12.84 4.01 0.61
N LYS A 50 -13.99 3.33 0.54
CA LYS A 50 -14.06 1.87 0.69
C LYS A 50 -13.68 1.27 -0.66
N THR A 51 -12.43 0.87 -0.80
CA THR A 51 -11.90 0.42 -2.10
C THR A 51 -11.89 -1.11 -2.18
N ASP A 52 -12.49 -1.67 -3.22
CA ASP A 52 -12.35 -3.07 -3.62
C ASP A 52 -10.96 -3.31 -4.24
N ALA A 53 -9.92 -3.12 -3.44
CA ALA A 53 -8.56 -3.40 -3.86
C ALA A 53 -8.28 -4.89 -3.65
N ASN A 54 -8.17 -5.68 -4.72
CA ASN A 54 -7.89 -7.12 -4.71
C ASN A 54 -6.53 -7.48 -4.06
N PHE A 55 -6.40 -7.26 -2.76
CA PHE A 55 -5.28 -7.74 -1.98
C PHE A 55 -5.39 -9.26 -1.92
N GLN A 56 -4.30 -9.94 -2.27
CA GLN A 56 -4.16 -11.38 -2.11
C GLN A 56 -3.45 -11.68 -0.80
N THR A 57 -3.95 -12.68 -0.07
CA THR A 57 -3.24 -13.28 1.06
C THR A 57 -1.96 -13.94 0.56
N ALA A 58 -1.03 -14.25 1.48
CA ALA A 58 0.18 -15.01 1.12
C ALA A 58 -0.11 -16.42 0.57
N HIS A 59 -1.37 -16.87 0.62
CA HIS A 59 -1.83 -18.18 0.16
C HIS A 59 -2.73 -18.08 -1.08
N GLY A 60 -2.74 -16.92 -1.75
CA GLY A 60 -3.44 -16.74 -3.03
C GLY A 60 -4.96 -16.51 -2.92
N SER A 61 -5.55 -16.61 -1.73
CA SER A 61 -6.95 -16.23 -1.50
C SER A 61 -7.12 -14.71 -1.44
N VAL A 62 -8.26 -14.20 -1.90
CA VAL A 62 -8.54 -12.75 -1.89
C VAL A 62 -9.01 -12.33 -0.48
N PHE A 63 -8.49 -11.22 0.04
CA PHE A 63 -9.02 -10.62 1.27
C PHE A 63 -10.47 -10.17 1.06
N THR A 64 -11.32 -10.29 2.08
CA THR A 64 -12.71 -9.79 1.98
C THR A 64 -12.72 -8.26 1.91
N ALA A 65 -13.78 -7.66 1.40
CA ALA A 65 -13.92 -6.20 1.33
C ALA A 65 -13.75 -5.52 2.71
N GLU A 66 -14.21 -6.18 3.79
CA GLU A 66 -13.99 -5.69 5.17
C GLU A 66 -12.52 -5.69 5.56
N GLU A 67 -11.79 -6.77 5.30
CA GLU A 67 -10.36 -6.87 5.61
C GLU A 67 -9.52 -5.90 4.75
N GLN A 68 -9.91 -5.69 3.49
CA GLN A 68 -9.28 -4.70 2.61
C GLN A 68 -9.46 -3.28 3.15
N ASN A 69 -10.66 -2.94 3.62
CA ASN A 69 -10.95 -1.65 4.24
C ASN A 69 -10.18 -1.46 5.55
N GLU A 70 -10.05 -2.51 6.35
CA GLU A 70 -9.20 -2.46 7.55
C GLU A 70 -7.74 -2.24 7.19
N ILE A 71 -7.18 -3.00 6.23
CA ILE A 71 -5.80 -2.82 5.74
C ILE A 71 -5.57 -1.38 5.26
N GLN A 72 -6.48 -0.82 4.45
CA GLN A 72 -6.42 0.57 3.98
C GLN A 72 -6.47 1.58 5.13
N SER A 73 -7.30 1.34 6.15
CA SER A 73 -7.33 2.17 7.37
C SER A 73 -5.99 2.12 8.11
N TYR A 74 -5.37 0.94 8.20
CA TYR A 74 -4.04 0.77 8.76
C TYR A 74 -2.96 1.49 7.93
N ILE A 75 -3.03 1.42 6.59
CA ILE A 75 -2.11 2.15 5.70
C ILE A 75 -2.28 3.65 5.89
N SER A 76 -3.52 4.16 5.91
CA SER A 76 -3.81 5.57 6.16
C SER A 76 -3.17 6.06 7.46
N LYS A 77 -3.36 5.32 8.57
CA LYS A 77 -2.74 5.65 9.87
C LYS A 77 -1.22 5.64 9.79
N ALA A 78 -0.62 4.62 9.18
CA ALA A 78 0.83 4.54 9.04
C ALA A 78 1.40 5.70 8.22
N LEU A 79 0.75 6.08 7.13
CA LEU A 79 1.14 7.23 6.30
C LEU A 79 1.03 8.55 7.08
N PHE A 80 -0.01 8.77 7.88
CA PHE A 80 -0.12 9.95 8.75
C PHE A 80 1.00 10.02 9.79
N ILE A 81 1.35 8.89 10.41
CA ILE A 81 2.40 8.81 11.43
C ILE A 81 3.79 9.04 10.82
N THR A 82 4.02 8.52 9.62
CA THR A 82 5.34 8.56 8.96
C THR A 82 5.57 9.82 8.12
N ALA A 83 4.53 10.54 7.69
CA ALA A 83 4.65 11.76 6.91
C ALA A 83 5.51 12.87 7.59
N PRO A 84 5.39 13.15 8.90
CA PRO A 84 6.26 14.11 9.59
C PRO A 84 7.74 13.72 9.57
N LEU A 85 8.07 12.42 9.47
CA LEU A 85 9.45 11.94 9.42
C LEU A 85 10.15 12.25 8.10
N ILE A 86 9.40 12.61 7.05
CA ILE A 86 9.95 13.08 5.78
C ILE A 86 10.34 14.57 5.84
N LEU A 87 9.69 15.37 6.69
CA LEU A 87 9.95 16.81 6.77
C LEU A 87 11.41 17.16 7.05
N PRO A 88 12.14 16.46 7.95
CA PRO A 88 13.55 16.76 8.16
C PRO A 88 14.41 16.64 6.89
N PHE A 89 14.09 15.71 5.98
CA PHE A 89 14.76 15.55 4.68
C PHE A 89 14.56 16.75 3.76
N ALA A 90 13.47 17.49 3.89
CA ALA A 90 13.26 18.71 3.12
C ALA A 90 14.24 19.82 3.53
N PHE A 91 14.42 20.00 4.85
CA PHE A 91 15.06 21.19 5.43
C PHE A 91 16.52 21.00 5.88
N PHE A 92 16.89 19.85 6.43
CA PHE A 92 18.16 19.71 7.18
C PHE A 92 19.22 18.86 6.48
N PHE A 93 18.85 18.01 5.52
CA PHE A 93 19.78 17.06 4.90
C PHE A 93 20.32 17.54 3.54
N SER A 94 21.53 17.10 3.19
CA SER A 94 22.14 17.37 1.88
C SER A 94 21.42 16.59 0.76
N SER A 95 21.47 17.09 -0.49
CA SER A 95 20.67 16.54 -1.60
C SER A 95 20.76 15.02 -1.83
N PRO A 96 21.93 14.35 -1.74
CA PRO A 96 21.95 12.88 -1.88
C PRO A 96 21.22 12.18 -0.73
N ILE A 97 21.27 12.74 0.48
CA ILE A 97 20.56 12.20 1.65
C ILE A 97 19.05 12.45 1.53
N LYS A 98 18.62 13.53 0.85
CA LYS A 98 17.19 13.79 0.60
C LYS A 98 16.51 12.65 -0.19
N LEU A 99 17.23 11.91 -1.02
CA LEU A 99 16.69 10.73 -1.72
C LEU A 99 16.27 9.60 -0.77
N LEU A 100 16.87 9.51 0.41
CA LEU A 100 16.49 8.51 1.43
C LEU A 100 15.08 8.75 2.00
N SER A 101 14.47 9.92 1.76
CA SER A 101 13.06 10.17 2.11
C SER A 101 12.09 9.20 1.43
N ILE A 102 12.47 8.62 0.28
CA ILE A 102 11.71 7.57 -0.40
C ILE A 102 11.59 6.33 0.48
N LEU A 103 12.62 5.99 1.25
CA LEU A 103 12.59 4.82 2.14
C LEU A 103 11.56 5.01 3.26
N VAL A 104 11.43 6.22 3.80
CA VAL A 104 10.42 6.56 4.81
C VAL A 104 9.01 6.35 4.25
N TYR A 105 8.78 6.78 3.01
CA TYR A 105 7.52 6.52 2.31
C TYR A 105 7.23 5.03 2.14
N ILE A 106 8.21 4.26 1.64
CA ILE A 106 8.07 2.80 1.45
C ILE A 106 7.77 2.12 2.79
N ILE A 107 8.47 2.48 3.86
CA ILE A 107 8.24 1.93 5.20
C ILE A 107 6.81 2.22 5.66
N GLY A 108 6.33 3.46 5.50
CA GLY A 108 4.96 3.85 5.84
C GLY A 108 3.91 3.03 5.08
N TYR A 109 4.13 2.76 3.79
CA TYR A 109 3.19 2.03 2.95
C TYR A 109 3.21 0.51 3.19
N VAL A 110 4.40 -0.09 3.36
CA VAL A 110 4.60 -1.55 3.45
C VAL A 110 4.41 -2.10 4.86
N SER A 111 4.75 -1.33 5.89
CA SER A 111 4.65 -1.80 7.28
C SER A 111 3.21 -2.08 7.70
N ALA A 112 2.24 -1.29 7.23
CA ALA A 112 0.83 -1.44 7.60
C ALA A 112 0.22 -2.80 7.20
N PRO A 113 0.35 -3.28 5.95
CA PRO A 113 -0.08 -4.63 5.57
C PRO A 113 0.60 -5.73 6.37
N ILE A 114 1.89 -5.58 6.69
CA ILE A 114 2.66 -6.56 7.47
C ILE A 114 2.12 -6.64 8.90
N ILE A 115 1.95 -5.48 9.56
CA ILE A 115 1.42 -5.39 10.92
C ILE A 115 0.00 -5.95 10.98
N TYR A 116 -0.85 -5.61 10.01
CA TYR A 116 -2.21 -6.14 9.92
C TYR A 116 -2.21 -7.67 9.79
N ARG A 117 -1.41 -8.23 8.88
CA ARG A 117 -1.28 -9.68 8.68
C ARG A 117 -0.76 -10.38 9.93
N ALA A 118 0.23 -9.79 10.61
CA ALA A 118 0.77 -10.35 11.84
C ALA A 118 -0.28 -10.39 12.95
N LYS A 119 -1.06 -9.32 13.11
CA LYS A 119 -2.10 -9.20 14.14
C LYS A 119 -3.31 -10.11 13.87
N ASN A 120 -3.70 -10.29 12.62
CA ASN A 120 -4.90 -11.06 12.24
C ASN A 120 -4.61 -12.45 11.67
N LYS A 121 -3.37 -12.95 11.83
CA LYS A 121 -2.92 -14.23 11.27
C LYS A 121 -3.85 -15.40 11.62
N GLU A 122 -4.28 -15.49 12.88
CA GLU A 122 -5.15 -16.58 13.34
C GLU A 122 -6.54 -16.53 12.72
N LYS A 123 -7.13 -15.32 12.62
CA LYS A 123 -8.44 -15.09 11.99
C LYS A 123 -8.40 -15.41 10.49
N ILE A 124 -7.35 -14.99 9.80
CA ILE A 124 -7.16 -15.27 8.37
C ILE A 124 -6.99 -16.78 8.15
N ASN A 125 -6.17 -17.44 8.97
CA ASN A 125 -5.94 -18.88 8.85
C ASN A 125 -7.18 -19.72 9.17
N SER A 126 -7.98 -19.33 10.17
CA SER A 126 -9.22 -20.05 10.50
C SER A 126 -10.25 -19.94 9.38
N ARG A 127 -10.39 -18.75 8.78
CA ARG A 127 -11.25 -18.54 7.61
C ARG A 127 -10.79 -19.36 6.41
N LEU A 128 -9.50 -19.36 6.12
CA LEU A 128 -8.92 -20.14 5.01
C LEU A 128 -9.18 -21.64 5.15
N LYS A 129 -9.02 -22.18 6.36
CA LYS A 129 -9.35 -23.59 6.65
C LYS A 129 -10.84 -23.89 6.47
N LEU A 130 -11.70 -22.93 6.79
CA LEU A 130 -13.15 -23.08 6.63
C LEU A 130 -13.57 -23.04 5.16
N GLU A 131 -12.99 -22.13 4.36
CA GLU A 131 -13.17 -22.09 2.91
C GLU A 131 -12.67 -23.37 2.24
N GLU A 132 -11.52 -23.90 2.65
CA GLU A 132 -10.98 -25.16 2.13
C GLU A 132 -11.88 -26.35 2.49
N LYS A 133 -12.42 -26.39 3.71
CA LYS A 133 -13.38 -27.42 4.13
C LYS A 133 -14.67 -27.36 3.31
N GLN A 134 -15.23 -26.17 3.11
CA GLN A 134 -16.45 -25.98 2.31
C GLN A 134 -16.25 -26.37 0.85
N ARG A 135 -15.09 -26.07 0.25
CA ARG A 135 -14.74 -26.55 -1.10
C ARG A 135 -14.74 -28.07 -1.18
N LYS A 136 -14.07 -28.74 -0.23
CA LYS A 136 -14.03 -30.22 -0.21
C LYS A 136 -15.42 -30.82 -0.04
N GLU A 137 -16.28 -30.23 0.79
CA GLU A 137 -17.68 -30.68 0.95
C GLU A 137 -18.51 -30.47 -0.33
N GLN A 138 -18.30 -29.37 -1.07
CA GLN A 138 -18.95 -29.15 -2.37
C GLN A 138 -18.49 -30.15 -3.43
N GLU A 139 -17.18 -30.37 -3.56
CA GLU A 139 -16.62 -31.35 -4.50
C GLU A 139 -17.18 -32.76 -4.24
N LEU A 140 -17.28 -33.16 -2.97
CA LEU A 140 -17.82 -34.47 -2.58
C LEU A 140 -19.32 -34.60 -2.88
N ASN A 141 -20.10 -33.52 -2.70
CA ASN A 141 -21.52 -33.50 -3.03
C ASN A 141 -21.76 -33.51 -4.55
N GLU A 142 -20.91 -32.84 -5.33
CA GLU A 142 -20.96 -32.87 -6.80
C GLU A 142 -20.61 -34.26 -7.34
N GLU A 143 -19.60 -34.93 -6.76
CA GLU A 143 -19.27 -36.32 -7.10
C GLU A 143 -20.42 -37.29 -6.75
N MET A 144 -20.99 -37.18 -5.55
CA MET A 144 -22.15 -38.02 -5.16
C MET A 144 -23.40 -37.73 -6.00
N GLY A 145 -23.60 -36.48 -6.42
CA GLY A 145 -24.70 -36.09 -7.32
C GLY A 145 -24.52 -36.62 -8.75
N ARG A 146 -23.28 -36.73 -9.24
CA ARG A 146 -22.97 -37.34 -10.55
C ARG A 146 -23.14 -38.87 -10.58
N LEU A 147 -23.11 -39.53 -9.43
CA LEU A 147 -23.21 -40.98 -9.30
C LEU A 147 -24.67 -41.49 -9.14
N LYS A 148 -25.66 -40.60 -9.04
CA LYS A 148 -27.10 -40.92 -9.02
C LYS A 148 -27.72 -40.82 -10.41
#